data_AF-A0A0N8PST6-F1
#
_entry.id   AF-A0A0N8PST6-F1
#
_cell.length_a   1.000
_cell.length_b   1.000
_cell.length_c   1.000
_cell.angle_alpha   90.00
_cell.angle_beta   90.00
_cell.angle_gamma   90.00
#
_symmetry.space_group_name_H-M   'P 1'
#
loop_
_entity.id
_entity.type
_entity.pdbx_description
1 polymer ?
#
loop_
_entity_poly.entity_id
_entity_poly.type
_entity_poly.pdbx_seq_one_letter_code
_entity_poly.pdbx_strand_id
1 'polypeptide(L)'
;MTALQAQGAGIQALDVRVTELDGSRADAIEASVFAPLVEEFPQAQARFDPERASGRTYYAGLCFAIYASDAAGQKYMLVDGGFTSWTQQLLNNAKERLLISGIGTERLCSVFGAGEK
;
A
#
# COMPACT_ATOMS: atom_id res chain seq x y z
N MET A 1 11.50 6.14 6.26
CA MET A 1 12.25 6.74 5.13
C MET A 1 13.70 7.05 5.49
N THR A 2 14.02 7.37 6.75
CA THR A 2 15.36 7.80 7.19
C THR A 2 16.48 6.84 6.80
N ALA A 3 16.27 5.52 6.86
CA ALA A 3 17.28 4.53 6.45
C ALA A 3 17.51 4.47 4.93
N LEU A 4 16.45 4.55 4.12
CA LEU A 4 16.53 4.52 2.65
C LEU A 4 17.07 5.84 2.09
N GLN A 5 16.60 6.97 2.61
CA GLN A 5 17.13 8.30 2.26
C GLN A 5 18.59 8.46 2.70
N ALA A 6 18.98 7.93 3.87
CA ALA A 6 20.38 7.89 4.29
C ALA A 6 21.26 7.02 3.38
N GLN A 7 20.67 6.03 2.68
CA GLN A 7 21.33 5.25 1.64
C GLN A 7 21.25 5.90 0.24
N GLY A 8 20.78 7.14 0.14
CA GLY A 8 20.71 7.88 -1.13
C GLY A 8 19.48 7.56 -1.98
N ALA A 9 18.47 6.87 -1.43
CA ALA A 9 17.28 6.55 -2.19
C ALA A 9 16.43 7.80 -2.49
N GLY A 10 16.02 7.97 -3.75
CA GLY A 10 15.36 9.17 -4.27
C GLY A 10 13.87 9.34 -3.93
N ILE A 11 13.36 8.62 -2.92
CA ILE A 11 11.93 8.68 -2.54
C ILE A 11 11.63 10.01 -1.85
N GLN A 12 10.73 10.79 -2.44
CA GLN A 12 10.31 12.09 -1.91
C GLN A 12 9.04 12.02 -1.07
N ALA A 13 8.09 11.19 -1.48
CA ALA A 13 6.79 11.08 -0.83
C ALA A 13 6.24 9.66 -0.97
N LEU A 14 5.43 9.24 0.02
CA LEU A 14 4.64 8.02 -0.05
C LEU A 14 3.16 8.36 -0.06
N ASP A 15 2.41 7.61 -0.85
CA ASP A 15 0.99 7.76 -1.07
C ASP A 15 0.30 6.41 -0.89
N VAL A 16 -0.23 6.20 0.30
CA VAL A 16 -0.97 5.00 0.70
C VAL A 16 -2.42 5.19 0.28
N ARG A 17 -2.87 4.31 -0.61
CA ARG A 17 -4.22 4.32 -1.16
C ARG A 17 -4.95 3.08 -0.71
N VAL A 18 -6.11 3.26 -0.10
CA VAL A 18 -6.98 2.15 0.33
C VAL A 18 -8.25 2.16 -0.48
N THR A 19 -8.60 1.02 -1.05
CA THR A 19 -9.88 0.79 -1.69
C THR A 19 -10.72 -0.08 -0.79
N GLU A 20 -11.78 0.51 -0.25
CA GLU A 20 -12.82 -0.22 0.45
C GLU A 20 -13.77 -0.85 -0.57
N LEU A 21 -13.98 -2.16 -0.47
CA LEU A 21 -14.78 -2.93 -1.42
C LEU A 21 -16.22 -3.15 -0.95
N ASP A 22 -16.47 -3.05 0.36
CA ASP A 22 -17.82 -3.23 0.93
C ASP A 22 -18.49 -1.94 1.45
N GLY A 23 -17.75 -0.84 1.58
CA GLY A 23 -18.29 0.50 1.86
C GLY A 23 -18.93 0.67 3.25
N SER A 24 -18.51 -0.13 4.23
CA SER A 24 -19.12 -0.23 5.56
C SER A 24 -18.22 0.19 6.72
N ARG A 25 -16.98 0.59 6.44
CA ARG A 25 -15.86 0.71 7.40
C ARG A 25 -15.03 1.97 7.20
N ALA A 26 -15.50 2.97 6.45
CA ALA A 26 -14.76 4.21 6.21
C ALA A 26 -14.20 4.82 7.52
N ASP A 27 -15.07 5.06 8.52
CA ASP A 27 -14.67 5.63 9.82
C ASP A 27 -13.63 4.76 10.54
N ALA A 28 -13.79 3.43 10.48
CA ALA A 28 -12.87 2.50 11.12
C ALA A 28 -11.50 2.49 10.42
N ILE A 29 -11.47 2.62 9.10
CA ILE A 29 -10.23 2.73 8.30
C ILE A 29 -9.53 4.04 8.64
N GLU A 30 -10.26 5.15 8.70
CA GLU A 30 -9.66 6.44 9.08
C GLU A 30 -9.03 6.38 10.47
N ALA A 31 -9.78 5.90 11.46
CA ALA A 31 -9.32 5.85 12.84
C ALA A 31 -8.20 4.82 13.09
N SER A 32 -8.25 3.67 12.43
CA SER A 32 -7.36 2.53 12.75
C SER A 32 -6.21 2.35 11.76
N VAL A 33 -6.28 2.98 10.59
CA VAL A 33 -5.26 2.85 9.53
C VAL A 33 -4.67 4.20 9.19
N PHE A 34 -5.48 5.20 8.83
CA PHE A 34 -4.94 6.46 8.33
C PHE A 34 -4.32 7.32 9.43
N ALA A 35 -5.04 7.55 10.53
CA ALA A 35 -4.53 8.39 11.61
C ALA A 35 -3.22 7.84 12.21
N PRO A 36 -3.11 6.55 12.59
CA PRO A 36 -1.86 6.00 13.09
C PRO A 36 -0.72 6.05 12.06
N LEU A 37 -1.03 5.79 10.78
CA LEU A 37 0.00 5.75 9.73
C LEU A 37 0.60 7.13 9.46
N VAL A 38 -0.22 8.18 9.45
CA VAL A 38 0.27 9.56 9.25
C VAL A 38 0.99 10.06 10.51
N GLU A 39 0.58 9.65 11.70
CA GLU A 39 1.28 9.94 12.96
C GLU A 39 2.67 9.30 12.98
N GLU A 40 2.78 8.01 12.63
CA GLU A 40 4.05 7.28 12.62
C GLU A 40 4.95 7.66 11.43
N PHE A 41 4.35 7.98 10.27
CA PHE A 41 5.05 8.31 9.03
C PHE A 41 4.56 9.65 8.46
N PRO A 42 5.01 10.81 8.99
CA PRO A 42 4.56 12.14 8.55
C PRO A 42 4.81 12.43 7.06
N GLN A 43 5.77 11.74 6.44
CA GLN A 43 6.09 11.82 5.02
C GLN A 43 5.16 11.01 4.10
N ALA A 44 4.25 10.23 4.68
CA ALA A 44 3.24 9.47 3.95
C ALA A 44 1.89 10.20 4.03
N GLN A 45 1.20 10.27 2.90
CA GLN A 45 -0.23 10.55 2.89
C GLN A 45 -1.01 9.24 2.84
N ALA A 46 -2.17 9.20 3.47
CA ALA A 46 -3.11 8.09 3.41
C ALA A 46 -4.47 8.60 2.94
N ARG A 47 -5.08 7.92 1.96
CA ARG A 47 -6.42 8.27 1.47
C ARG A 47 -7.17 7.09 0.87
N PHE A 48 -8.47 7.27 0.68
CA PHE A 48 -9.27 6.36 -0.10
C PHE A 48 -8.99 6.48 -1.62
N ASP A 49 -9.14 5.37 -2.32
CA ASP A 49 -9.10 5.26 -3.79
C ASP A 49 -10.30 4.42 -4.26
N PRO A 50 -11.51 5.00 -4.28
CA PRO A 50 -12.72 4.30 -4.70
C PRO A 50 -12.75 4.04 -6.21
N GLU A 51 -11.93 4.73 -7.00
CA GLU A 51 -11.91 4.60 -8.46
C GLU A 51 -11.00 3.48 -8.95
N ARG A 52 -10.20 2.88 -8.05
CA ARG A 52 -9.33 1.74 -8.37
C ARG A 52 -10.11 0.60 -9.04
N ALA A 53 -9.82 0.33 -10.31
CA ALA A 53 -10.42 -0.78 -11.05
C ALA A 53 -9.76 -2.14 -10.73
N SER A 54 -8.45 -2.16 -10.53
CA SER A 54 -7.68 -3.39 -10.30
C SER A 54 -7.97 -4.00 -8.92
N GLY A 55 -7.94 -5.32 -8.81
CA GLY A 55 -8.06 -6.03 -7.53
C GLY A 55 -9.48 -6.17 -6.98
N ARG A 56 -10.49 -5.51 -7.54
CA ARG A 56 -11.90 -5.61 -7.09
C ARG A 56 -12.52 -7.01 -7.25
N THR A 57 -12.02 -7.81 -8.19
CA THR A 57 -12.47 -9.20 -8.42
C THR A 57 -11.60 -10.23 -7.69
N TYR A 58 -10.55 -9.79 -7.00
CA TYR A 58 -9.52 -10.65 -6.43
C TYR A 58 -9.44 -10.53 -4.92
N TYR A 59 -9.42 -9.29 -4.40
CA TYR A 59 -9.42 -9.03 -2.97
C TYR A 59 -10.85 -9.00 -2.40
N ALA A 60 -10.96 -9.23 -1.09
CA ALA A 60 -12.21 -9.22 -0.35
C ALA A 60 -12.20 -8.11 0.71
N GLY A 61 -13.28 -7.34 0.83
CA GLY A 61 -13.44 -6.31 1.86
C GLY A 61 -12.57 -5.05 1.66
N LEU A 62 -11.24 -5.19 1.62
CA LEU A 62 -10.30 -4.08 1.48
C LEU A 62 -9.05 -4.50 0.71
N CYS A 63 -8.58 -3.62 -0.16
CA CYS A 63 -7.25 -3.68 -0.77
C CYS A 63 -6.55 -2.32 -0.70
N PHE A 64 -5.24 -2.31 -0.91
CA PHE A 64 -4.43 -1.10 -0.83
C PHE A 64 -3.28 -1.15 -1.82
N ALA A 65 -2.78 0.03 -2.18
CA ALA A 65 -1.56 0.18 -2.94
C ALA A 65 -0.74 1.32 -2.35
N ILE A 66 0.59 1.22 -2.41
CA ILE A 66 1.50 2.30 -1.99
C ILE A 66 2.26 2.79 -3.21
N TYR A 67 2.16 4.09 -3.45
CA TYR A 67 2.90 4.79 -4.48
C TYR A 67 4.05 5.58 -3.86
N ALA A 68 5.19 5.60 -4.52
CA ALA A 68 6.29 6.48 -4.21
C ALA A 68 6.46 7.52 -5.31
N SER A 69 6.81 8.74 -4.93
CA SER A 69 7.18 9.81 -5.87
C SER A 69 8.70 9.96 -5.95
N ASP A 70 9.23 10.10 -7.16
CA ASP A 70 10.64 10.43 -7.39
C ASP A 70 10.90 11.95 -7.23
N ALA A 71 12.14 12.37 -7.46
CA ALA A 71 12.55 13.77 -7.39
C ALA A 71 11.84 14.68 -8.41
N ALA A 72 11.34 14.11 -9.52
CA ALA A 72 10.54 14.82 -10.52
C ALA A 72 9.05 14.85 -10.18
N GLY A 73 8.64 14.21 -9.09
CA GLY A 73 7.24 14.08 -8.67
C GLY A 73 6.46 13.01 -9.42
N GLN A 74 7.12 12.20 -10.27
CA GLN A 74 6.48 11.09 -10.95
C GLN A 74 6.16 9.99 -9.95
N LYS A 75 4.91 9.51 -9.98
CA LYS A 75 4.40 8.48 -9.07
C LYS A 75 4.59 7.08 -9.67
N TYR A 76 5.05 6.16 -8.85
CA TYR A 76 5.22 4.75 -9.19
C TYR A 76 4.56 3.89 -8.14
N MET A 77 3.68 2.97 -8.56
CA MET A 77 3.12 1.97 -7.64
C MET A 77 4.24 1.00 -7.25
N LEU A 78 4.53 0.87 -5.96
CA LEU A 78 5.54 -0.05 -5.45
C LEU A 78 4.93 -1.25 -4.75
N VAL A 79 3.83 -1.05 -4.04
CA VAL A 79 3.19 -2.07 -3.22
C VAL A 79 1.76 -2.26 -3.66
N ASP A 80 1.31 -3.51 -3.66
CA ASP A 80 -0.09 -3.88 -3.75
C ASP A 80 -0.41 -4.94 -2.69
N GLY A 81 -1.62 -4.90 -2.15
CA GLY A 81 -2.04 -5.82 -1.11
C GLY A 81 -3.52 -5.75 -0.81
N GLY A 82 -3.99 -6.68 0.01
CA GLY A 82 -5.39 -6.76 0.39
C GLY A 82 -5.76 -8.11 0.98
N PHE A 83 -6.97 -8.19 1.51
CA PHE A 83 -7.47 -9.43 2.07
C PHE A 83 -7.88 -10.41 0.97
N THR A 84 -7.61 -11.69 1.18
CA THR A 84 -8.03 -12.77 0.28
C THR A 84 -8.74 -13.87 1.08
N SER A 85 -9.49 -14.72 0.37
CA SER A 85 -10.18 -15.88 0.95
C SER A 85 -9.38 -17.18 0.85
N TRP A 86 -8.07 -17.10 0.52
CA TRP A 86 -7.26 -18.30 0.24
C TRP A 86 -7.21 -19.27 1.41
N THR A 87 -6.92 -18.81 2.62
CA THR A 87 -6.88 -19.69 3.81
C THR A 87 -8.26 -20.23 4.17
N GLN A 88 -9.34 -19.48 3.93
CA GLN A 88 -10.71 -19.98 4.13
C GLN A 88 -10.99 -21.18 3.23
N GLN A 89 -10.57 -21.10 1.97
CA GLN A 89 -10.76 -22.16 0.96
C GLN A 89 -9.82 -23.35 1.21
N LEU A 90 -8.53 -23.09 1.43
CA LEU A 90 -7.51 -24.12 1.59
C LEU A 90 -7.68 -24.93 2.89
N LEU A 91 -8.19 -24.31 3.95
CA LEU A 91 -8.36 -24.94 5.27
C LEU A 91 -9.82 -25.30 5.57
N ASN A 92 -10.76 -25.00 4.66
CA ASN A 92 -12.20 -25.16 4.85
C ASN A 92 -12.70 -24.52 6.17
N ASN A 93 -12.23 -23.31 6.48
CA ASN A 93 -12.59 -22.59 7.70
C ASN A 93 -12.97 -21.13 7.38
N ALA A 94 -14.27 -20.83 7.40
CA ALA A 94 -14.80 -19.49 7.11
C ALA A 94 -14.34 -18.39 8.10
N LYS A 95 -13.75 -18.77 9.24
CA LYS A 95 -13.21 -17.81 10.22
C LYS A 95 -11.80 -17.33 9.86
N GLU A 96 -11.10 -17.97 8.94
CA GLU A 96 -9.75 -17.56 8.52
C GLU A 96 -9.75 -16.16 7.90
N ARG A 97 -8.69 -15.40 8.15
CA ARG A 97 -8.46 -14.08 7.56
C ARG A 97 -7.02 -14.02 7.07
N LEU A 98 -6.83 -13.74 5.79
CA LEU A 98 -5.50 -13.59 5.21
C LEU A 98 -5.37 -12.22 4.57
N LEU A 99 -4.45 -11.41 5.09
CA LEU A 99 -3.96 -10.19 4.45
C LEU A 99 -2.65 -10.52 3.74
N ILE A 100 -2.55 -10.21 2.45
CA ILE A 100 -1.32 -10.35 1.68
C ILE A 100 -0.82 -8.99 1.19
N SER A 101 0.48 -8.92 0.91
CA SER A 101 1.12 -7.77 0.28
C SER A 101 2.31 -8.23 -0.55
N GLY A 102 2.66 -7.45 -1.58
CA GLY A 102 3.85 -7.62 -2.38
C GLY A 102 4.48 -6.27 -2.71
N ILE A 103 5.81 -6.24 -2.81
CA ILE A 103 6.57 -5.05 -3.21
C ILE A 103 7.40 -5.34 -4.46
N GLY A 104 7.36 -4.42 -5.43
CA GLY A 104 8.19 -4.48 -6.64
C GLY A 104 9.62 -4.02 -6.35
N THR A 105 10.49 -4.93 -5.92
CA THR A 105 11.89 -4.63 -5.55
C THR A 105 12.72 -4.07 -6.70
N GLU A 106 12.55 -4.60 -7.92
CA GLU A 106 13.25 -4.14 -9.12
C GLU A 106 12.84 -2.71 -9.47
N ARG A 107 11.55 -2.38 -9.31
CA ARG A 107 11.04 -1.01 -9.50
C ARG A 107 11.57 -0.08 -8.41
N LEU A 108 11.62 -0.54 -7.16
CA LEU A 108 12.22 0.22 -6.07
C LEU A 108 13.67 0.57 -6.38
N CYS A 109 14.49 -0.41 -6.76
CA CYS A 109 15.91 -0.20 -7.02
C CYS A 109 16.17 0.58 -8.31
N SER A 110 15.45 0.32 -9.40
CA SER A 110 15.68 0.99 -10.69
C SER A 110 15.24 2.45 -10.71
N VAL A 111 14.17 2.80 -9.98
CA VAL A 111 13.64 4.16 -9.95
C VAL A 111 14.21 4.96 -8.79
N PHE A 112 14.43 4.32 -7.64
CA PHE A 112 14.78 5.01 -6.40
C PHE A 112 16.10 4.56 -5.79
N GLY A 113 16.83 3.62 -6.38
CA GLY A 113 18.16 3.26 -5.91
C GLY A 113 19.10 4.46 -5.96
N ALA A 114 20.10 4.47 -5.08
CA ALA A 114 21.20 5.42 -5.22
C ALA A 114 21.88 5.14 -6.55
N GLY A 115 21.78 6.07 -7.50
CA GLY A 115 22.48 5.93 -8.77
C GLY A 115 23.96 5.70 -8.50
N GLU A 116 24.54 4.66 -9.10
CA GLU A 116 25.98 4.63 -9.29
C GLU A 116 26.35 5.94 -10.02
N LYS A 117 27.20 6.75 -9.39
CA LYS A 117 27.86 7.86 -10.06
C LYS A 117 28.82 7.34 -11.12
#